data_AF-A0A957GAG0-F1
#
_entry.id   AF-A0A957GAG0-F1
#
_cell.length_a   1.000
_cell.length_b   1.000
_cell.length_c   1.000
_cell.angle_alpha   90.00
_cell.angle_beta   90.00
_cell.angle_gamma   90.00
#
_symmetry.space_group_name_H-M   'P 1'
#
loop_
_entity.id
_entity.type
_entity.pdbx_description
1 polymer ?
#
loop_
_entity_poly.entity_id
_entity_poly.type
_entity_poly.pdbx_seq_one_letter_code
_entity_poly.pdbx_strand_id
1 'polypeptide(L)'
;VDTGLHAQGWTFQQAADFMEANTGQPRRMVEGQIARYIVWPGQATAYKIGMNAILANRQAAMDRLGDQFDLKEFHNIILKSGSLPLPIMDRVVQDAITAQLSH
;
A
#
# COMPACT_ATOMS: atom_id res chain seq x y z
N VAL A 1 1.39 -11.05 9.07
CA VAL A 1 1.55 -11.07 10.54
C VAL A 1 0.57 -10.16 11.26
N ASP A 2 0.41 -8.89 10.90
CA ASP A 2 -0.49 -7.94 11.59
C ASP A 2 -1.96 -8.39 11.62
N THR A 3 -2.53 -8.76 10.46
CA THR A 3 -3.85 -9.41 10.40
C THR A 3 -3.91 -10.76 11.12
N GLY A 4 -2.79 -11.48 11.13
CA GLY A 4 -2.62 -12.70 11.91
C GLY A 4 -2.87 -12.45 13.39
N LEU A 5 -2.16 -11.47 13.96
CA LEU A 5 -2.24 -11.06 15.35
C LEU A 5 -3.62 -10.50 15.72
N HIS A 6 -4.19 -9.64 14.88
CA HIS A 6 -5.35 -8.81 15.26
C HIS A 6 -6.70 -9.31 14.77
N ALA A 7 -6.72 -10.26 13.82
CA ALA A 7 -7.97 -10.79 13.26
C ALA A 7 -8.03 -12.32 13.21
N GLN A 8 -6.89 -13.00 13.13
CA GLN A 8 -6.82 -14.46 13.01
C GLN A 8 -6.41 -15.17 14.30
N GLY A 9 -6.21 -14.42 15.39
CA GLY A 9 -5.89 -14.98 16.71
C GLY A 9 -4.48 -15.58 16.82
N TRP A 10 -3.53 -15.17 15.98
CA TRP A 10 -2.15 -15.66 16.07
C TRP A 10 -1.49 -15.22 17.37
N THR A 11 -0.75 -16.12 17.99
CA THR A 11 0.11 -15.79 19.12
C THR A 11 1.35 -15.01 18.66
N PHE A 12 2.03 -14.36 19.60
CA PHE A 12 3.32 -13.71 19.36
C PHE A 12 4.32 -14.66 18.67
N GLN A 13 4.43 -15.89 19.17
CA GLN A 13 5.36 -16.89 18.66
C GLN A 13 5.03 -17.29 17.21
N GLN A 14 3.75 -17.55 16.91
CA GLN A 14 3.31 -17.89 15.55
C GLN A 14 3.63 -16.76 14.56
N ALA A 15 3.40 -15.50 14.96
CA ALA A 15 3.71 -14.36 14.11
C ALA A 15 5.22 -14.17 13.89
N ALA A 16 6.04 -14.40 14.91
CA ALA A 16 7.49 -14.32 14.84
C ALA A 16 8.08 -15.43 13.97
N ASP A 17 7.66 -16.68 14.18
CA ASP A 17 8.12 -17.83 13.40
C ASP A 17 7.75 -17.67 11.92
N PHE A 18 6.54 -17.20 11.65
CA PHE A 18 6.11 -16.89 10.30
C PHE A 18 7.00 -15.80 9.67
N MET A 19 7.26 -14.69 10.36
CA MET A 19 8.08 -13.61 9.80
C MET A 19 9.53 -14.04 9.55
N GLU A 20 10.14 -14.77 10.48
CA GLU A 20 11.51 -15.27 10.36
C GLU A 20 11.66 -16.18 9.14
N ALA A 21 10.76 -17.15 8.98
CA ALA A 21 10.75 -18.07 7.84
C ALA A 21 10.56 -17.38 6.49
N ASN A 22 9.87 -16.23 6.44
CA ASN A 22 9.51 -15.54 5.20
C ASN A 22 10.41 -14.35 4.85
N THR A 23 11.32 -13.93 5.74
CA THR A 23 12.14 -12.71 5.53
C THR A 23 13.64 -12.92 5.71
N GLY A 24 14.06 -14.02 6.37
CA GLY A 24 15.47 -14.25 6.71
C GLY A 24 16.04 -13.24 7.72
N GLN A 25 15.18 -12.45 8.37
CA GLN A 25 15.61 -11.48 9.38
C GLN A 25 16.04 -12.19 10.67
N PRO A 26 17.08 -11.70 11.37
CA PRO A 26 17.49 -12.28 12.64
C PRO A 26 16.36 -12.26 13.67
N ARG A 27 16.20 -13.35 14.43
CA ARG A 27 15.14 -13.52 15.44
C ARG A 27 14.86 -12.28 16.29
N ARG A 28 15.92 -11.69 16.85
CA ARG A 28 15.82 -10.50 17.73
C ARG A 28 15.15 -9.31 17.03
N MET A 29 15.40 -9.12 15.73
CA MET A 29 14.78 -8.05 14.94
C MET A 29 13.30 -8.36 14.69
N VAL A 30 12.99 -9.61 14.35
CA VAL A 30 11.61 -10.08 14.13
C VAL A 30 10.76 -9.87 15.38
N GLU A 31 11.25 -10.29 16.54
CA GLU A 31 10.52 -10.14 17.81
C GLU A 31 10.22 -8.66 18.13
N GLY A 32 11.17 -7.77 17.88
CA GLY A 32 10.96 -6.32 18.02
C GLY A 32 9.86 -5.79 17.09
N GLN A 33 9.79 -6.30 15.85
CA GLN A 33 8.75 -5.92 14.90
C GLN A 33 7.37 -6.45 15.30
N ILE A 34 7.29 -7.71 15.74
CA ILE A 34 6.04 -8.29 16.24
C ILE A 34 5.53 -7.52 17.48
N ALA A 35 6.41 -7.19 18.42
CA ALA A 35 6.05 -6.38 19.59
C ALA A 35 5.49 -5.00 19.17
N ARG A 36 6.10 -4.36 18.17
CA ARG A 36 5.61 -3.10 17.60
C ARG A 36 4.21 -3.24 17.00
N TYR A 37 3.94 -4.32 16.26
CA TYR A 37 2.64 -4.52 15.61
C TYR A 37 1.53 -4.80 16.61
N ILE A 38 1.83 -5.40 17.77
CA ILE A 38 0.86 -5.60 18.84
C ILE A 38 0.39 -4.26 19.42
N VAL A 39 1.29 -3.32 19.67
CA VAL A 39 0.94 -2.01 20.26
C VAL A 39 0.42 -0.99 19.24
N TRP A 40 0.63 -1.23 17.94
CA TRP A 40 0.18 -0.36 16.87
C TRP A 40 -0.50 -1.14 15.73
N PRO A 41 -1.74 -1.60 15.94
CA PRO A 41 -2.47 -2.42 14.97
C PRO A 41 -2.69 -1.69 13.64
N GLY A 42 -2.51 -2.41 12.53
CA GLY A 42 -2.75 -1.90 11.17
C GLY A 42 -1.63 -1.06 10.57
N GLN A 43 -0.64 -0.63 11.36
CA GLN A 43 0.47 0.17 10.84
C GLN A 43 1.31 -0.60 9.81
N ALA A 44 1.52 -1.90 10.05
CA ALA A 44 2.33 -2.74 9.17
C ALA A 44 1.66 -3.01 7.80
N THR A 45 0.33 -3.06 7.75
CA THR A 45 -0.41 -3.32 6.51
C THR A 45 -0.46 -2.09 5.61
N ALA A 46 -0.39 -0.88 6.17
CA ALA A 46 -0.45 0.39 5.45
C ALA A 46 0.58 0.49 4.30
N TYR A 47 1.80 -0.04 4.49
CA TYR A 47 2.85 -0.02 3.47
C TYR A 47 2.41 -0.69 2.16
N LYS A 48 1.89 -1.92 2.25
CA LYS A 48 1.48 -2.67 1.07
C LYS A 48 0.11 -2.27 0.55
N ILE A 49 -0.82 -1.91 1.43
CA ILE A 49 -2.13 -1.40 1.01
C ILE A 49 -1.97 -0.11 0.20
N GLY A 50 -1.18 0.85 0.67
CA GLY A 50 -0.93 2.09 -0.06
C GLY A 50 -0.20 1.88 -1.39
N MET A 51 0.85 1.04 -1.40
CA MET A 51 1.54 0.66 -2.63
C MET A 51 0.59 0.02 -3.65
N ASN A 52 -0.25 -0.93 -3.22
CA ASN A 52 -1.20 -1.62 -4.09
C ASN A 52 -2.22 -0.64 -4.68
N ALA A 53 -2.71 0.32 -3.89
CA ALA A 53 -3.64 1.34 -4.39
C ALA A 53 -3.00 2.22 -5.48
N ILE A 54 -1.76 2.68 -5.28
CA ILE A 54 -1.03 3.46 -6.29
C ILE A 54 -0.81 2.63 -7.57
N LEU A 55 -0.40 1.38 -7.44
CA LEU A 55 -0.18 0.49 -8.59
C LEU A 55 -1.48 0.19 -9.35
N ALA A 56 -2.59 -0.03 -8.63
CA ALA A 56 -3.90 -0.25 -9.23
C ALA A 56 -4.37 0.98 -10.02
N ASN A 57 -4.21 2.17 -9.45
CA ASN A 57 -4.51 3.43 -10.14
C ASN A 57 -3.64 3.62 -11.38
N ARG A 58 -2.36 3.29 -11.31
CA ARG A 58 -1.45 3.36 -12.47
C ARG A 58 -1.92 2.42 -13.58
N GLN A 59 -2.24 1.17 -13.24
CA GLN A 59 -2.73 0.22 -14.22
C GLN A 59 -4.04 0.71 -14.86
N ALA A 60 -4.99 1.18 -14.06
CA ALA A 60 -6.24 1.75 -14.57
C ALA A 60 -6.01 2.97 -15.48
N ALA A 61 -5.03 3.82 -15.18
CA ALA A 61 -4.65 4.95 -16.02
C ALA A 61 -4.06 4.47 -17.37
N MET A 62 -3.15 3.49 -17.33
CA MET A 62 -2.57 2.89 -18.54
C MET A 62 -3.66 2.27 -19.43
N ASP A 63 -4.58 1.52 -18.83
CA ASP A 63 -5.66 0.84 -19.56
C ASP A 63 -6.65 1.84 -20.18
N ARG A 64 -6.94 2.95 -19.50
CA ARG A 64 -7.90 3.96 -19.99
C ARG A 64 -7.30 4.92 -21.02
N LEU A 65 -6.05 5.34 -20.84
CA LEU A 65 -5.40 6.35 -21.68
C LEU A 65 -4.67 5.74 -22.89
N GLY A 66 -4.29 4.46 -22.83
CA GLY A 66 -3.55 3.79 -23.90
C GLY A 66 -2.28 4.55 -24.26
N ASP A 67 -2.13 4.89 -25.55
CA ASP A 67 -0.98 5.63 -26.08
C ASP A 67 -0.84 7.07 -25.53
N GLN A 68 -1.90 7.62 -24.93
CA GLN A 68 -1.86 8.93 -24.28
C GLN A 68 -1.31 8.89 -22.85
N PHE A 69 -1.04 7.69 -22.30
CA PHE A 69 -0.51 7.57 -20.95
C PHE A 69 0.92 8.10 -20.84
N ASP A 70 1.14 9.07 -19.94
CA ASP A 70 2.46 9.53 -19.53
C ASP A 70 2.69 9.24 -18.04
N LEU A 71 3.75 8.46 -17.75
CA LEU A 71 4.16 8.11 -16.40
C LEU A 71 4.55 9.34 -15.56
N LYS A 72 5.17 10.35 -16.18
CA LYS A 72 5.54 11.60 -15.50
C LYS A 72 4.30 12.35 -15.05
N GLU A 73 3.28 12.42 -15.91
CA GLU A 73 2.04 13.10 -15.55
C GLU A 73 1.25 12.33 -14.49
N PHE A 74 1.23 11.00 -14.57
CA PHE A 74 0.70 10.17 -13.49
C PHE A 74 1.38 10.45 -12.14
N HIS A 75 2.71 10.55 -12.11
CA HIS A 75 3.43 10.92 -10.89
C HIS A 75 3.09 12.34 -10.41
N ASN A 76 2.93 13.30 -11.33
CA ASN A 76 2.51 14.65 -10.98
C ASN A 76 1.13 14.66 -10.30
N ILE A 77 0.17 13.90 -10.82
CA ILE A 77 -1.18 13.77 -10.23
C ILE A 77 -1.08 13.23 -8.80
N ILE A 78 -0.31 12.17 -8.58
CA ILE A 78 -0.15 11.54 -7.25
C ILE A 78 0.55 12.48 -6.26
N LEU A 79 1.57 13.22 -6.68
CA LEU A 79 2.43 13.98 -5.77
C LEU A 79 1.93 15.40 -5.48
N LYS A 80 1.21 16.05 -6.40
CA LYS A 80 0.80 17.46 -6.25
C LYS A 80 -0.16 17.70 -5.10
N SER A 81 -1.01 16.73 -4.78
CA SER A 81 -2.03 16.88 -3.72
C SER A 81 -1.53 16.54 -2.32
N GLY A 82 -0.25 16.18 -2.17
CA GLY A 82 0.32 15.78 -0.88
C GLY A 82 -0.24 14.46 -0.37
N SER A 83 -0.17 14.26 0.95
CA SER A 83 -0.66 13.03 1.57
C SER A 83 -2.18 13.03 1.66
N LEU A 84 -2.83 12.10 0.97
CA LEU A 84 -4.28 11.95 0.92
C LEU A 84 -4.72 10.58 1.47
N PRO A 85 -5.92 10.48 2.07
CA PRO A 85 -6.57 9.20 2.26
C PRO A 85 -6.77 8.48 0.90
N LEU A 86 -6.62 7.15 0.86
CA LEU A 86 -6.69 6.37 -0.38
C LEU A 86 -7.95 6.67 -1.23
N PRO A 87 -9.18 6.74 -0.66
CA PRO A 87 -10.37 7.02 -1.47
C PRO A 87 -10.34 8.41 -2.14
N ILE A 88 -9.63 9.37 -1.54
CA ILE A 88 -9.47 10.72 -2.10
C ILE A 88 -8.40 10.71 -3.19
N MET A 89 -7.28 10.01 -2.97
CA MET A 89 -6.27 9.79 -4.00
C MET A 89 -6.87 9.12 -5.24
N ASP A 90 -7.67 8.07 -5.05
CA ASP A 90 -8.35 7.35 -6.14
C ASP A 90 -9.23 8.30 -6.95
N ARG A 91 -10.04 9.14 -6.28
CA ARG A 91 -10.88 10.14 -6.96
C ARG A 91 -10.05 11.14 -7.76
N VAL A 92 -8.99 11.69 -7.17
CA VAL A 92 -8.09 12.65 -7.85
C VAL A 92 -7.52 12.06 -9.14
N VAL A 93 -7.09 10.79 -9.10
CA VAL A 93 -6.58 10.10 -10.29
C VAL A 93 -7.70 9.91 -11.34
N GLN A 94 -8.88 9.43 -10.93
CA GLN A 94 -9.99 9.21 -11.87
C GLN A 94 -10.48 10.50 -12.53
N ASP A 95 -10.55 11.60 -11.79
CA ASP A 95 -10.94 12.91 -12.30
C ASP A 95 -9.91 13.42 -13.33
N ALA A 96 -8.61 13.27 -13.03
CA ALA A 96 -7.54 13.66 -13.94
C ALA A 96 -7.53 12.85 -15.25
N ILE A 97 -7.68 11.53 -15.17
CA ILE A 97 -7.78 10.66 -16.36
C ILE A 97 -9.00 11.05 -17.22
N THR A 98 -10.14 11.32 -16.57
CA THR A 98 -11.37 11.69 -17.29
C THR A 98 -11.24 13.03 -17.99
N ALA A 99 -10.56 14.01 -17.36
CA ALA A 99 -10.24 15.28 -17.99
C ALA A 99 -9.32 15.10 -19.22
N GLN A 100 -8.29 14.24 -19.13
CA GLN A 100 -7.38 13.97 -20.24
C GLN A 100 -8.09 13.36 -21.46
N LEU A 101 -9.04 12.43 -21.25
CA LEU A 101 -9.81 11.82 -22.34
C LEU A 101 -10.82 12.75 -23.00
N SER A 102 -11.15 13.89 -22.35
CA SER A 102 -12.13 14.85 -22.86
C SER A 102 -11.49 15.93 -23.76
N HIS A 103 -10.17 15.88 -23.94
CA HIS A 103 -9.37 16.79 -24.77
C HIS A 103 -8.78 16.05 -25.97
#